data_AF-A0A5P1F045-F1
#
_entry.id   AF-A0A5P1F045-F1
#
_cell.length_a   1.000
_cell.length_b   1.000
_cell.length_c   1.000
_cell.angle_alpha   90.00
_cell.angle_beta   90.00
_cell.angle_gamma   90.00
#
_symmetry.space_group_name_H-M   'P 1'
#
loop_
_entity.id
_entity.type
_entity.pdbx_description
1 polymer ?
#
loop_
_entity_poly.entity_id
_entity_poly.type
_entity_poly.pdbx_seq_one_letter_code
_entity_poly.pdbx_strand_id
1 'polypeptide(L)'
;MLELNGALGDLDLSSNKLSGEIPQWISDMPYIYYVNLSNNAFESRLPVGLFKNTGMLVKLNLSNNRFTGGIDEDIGEWPAMPRIEYFDVPNNPLGGVVPESMRKMKRLREVRMARSGLTGQIPEDCWTWGGLLCLTCQITGYLVQYRITMPVLRPRGSGGIRDFVGSHCHRASCMVDFSL
;
A
#
# COMPACT_ATOMS: atom_id res chain seq x y z
N MET A 1 1.11 -9.48 25.67
CA MET A 1 -0.18 -8.98 26.16
C MET A 1 -0.79 -8.24 24.97
N LEU A 2 -1.94 -8.66 24.46
CA LEU A 2 -2.59 -8.02 23.32
C LEU A 2 -3.21 -6.71 23.82
N GLU A 3 -2.60 -5.57 23.54
CA GLU A 3 -3.15 -4.27 23.92
C GLU A 3 -4.19 -3.83 22.91
N LEU A 4 -5.47 -3.97 23.28
CA LEU A 4 -6.56 -3.24 22.64
C LEU A 4 -6.64 -1.86 23.31
N ASN A 5 -5.91 -0.87 22.79
CA ASN A 5 -5.96 0.49 23.34
C ASN A 5 -7.32 1.16 23.02
N GLY A 6 -7.96 1.69 24.06
CA GLY A 6 -9.39 2.01 24.15
C GLY A 6 -9.87 3.28 23.43
N ALA A 7 -9.68 3.36 22.11
CA ALA A 7 -10.39 4.28 21.21
C ALA A 7 -10.76 3.58 19.88
N LEU A 8 -11.07 2.27 20.00
CA LEU A 8 -11.14 1.20 18.99
C LEU A 8 -11.24 1.62 17.50
N GLY A 9 -10.06 1.76 16.90
CA GLY A 9 -9.86 1.63 15.46
C GLY A 9 -8.58 0.86 15.09
N ASP A 10 -7.66 0.62 16.01
CA ASP A 10 -6.34 0.09 15.66
C ASP A 10 -6.16 -1.33 16.21
N LEU A 11 -5.84 -2.28 15.33
CA LEU A 11 -5.41 -3.63 15.68
C LEU A 11 -3.92 -3.78 15.35
N ASP A 12 -3.08 -3.89 16.37
CA ASP A 12 -1.67 -4.22 16.20
C ASP A 12 -1.36 -5.61 16.74
N LEU A 13 -1.08 -6.54 15.83
CA LEU A 13 -0.60 -7.89 16.11
C LEU A 13 0.82 -8.10 15.57
N SER A 14 1.54 -7.02 15.28
CA SER A 14 2.85 -7.11 14.65
C SER A 14 3.91 -7.72 15.56
N SER A 15 4.97 -8.24 14.95
CA SER A 15 6.15 -8.78 15.66
C SER A 15 5.81 -9.96 16.58
N ASN A 16 4.97 -10.87 16.08
CA ASN A 16 4.61 -12.11 16.76
C ASN A 16 5.06 -13.32 15.94
N LYS A 17 4.69 -14.51 16.42
CA LYS A 17 4.88 -15.78 15.73
C LYS A 17 3.56 -16.33 15.19
N LEU A 18 2.61 -15.45 14.87
CA LEU A 18 1.31 -15.86 14.34
C LEU A 18 1.51 -16.47 12.95
N SER A 19 0.81 -17.57 12.67
CA SER A 19 0.97 -18.33 11.44
C SER A 19 -0.37 -18.84 10.92
N GLY A 20 -0.36 -19.37 9.69
CA GLY A 20 -1.57 -19.82 9.01
C GLY A 20 -2.27 -18.67 8.28
N GLU A 21 -3.58 -18.74 8.18
CA GLU A 21 -4.38 -17.72 7.50
C GLU A 21 -4.75 -16.56 8.43
N ILE A 22 -5.00 -15.39 7.85
CA ILE A 22 -5.52 -14.27 8.63
C ILE A 22 -6.97 -14.62 9.05
N PRO A 23 -7.29 -14.62 10.36
CA PRO A 23 -8.61 -15.02 10.82
C PRO A 23 -9.72 -14.11 10.31
N GLN A 24 -10.85 -14.71 9.94
CA GLN A 24 -11.99 -13.98 9.37
C GLN A 24 -12.54 -12.88 10.27
N TRP A 25 -12.50 -13.07 11.61
CA TRP A 25 -13.01 -12.09 12.58
C TRP A 25 -12.36 -10.70 12.46
N ILE A 26 -11.16 -10.60 11.86
CA ILE A 26 -10.54 -9.29 11.58
C ILE A 26 -11.39 -8.47 10.59
N SER A 27 -12.01 -9.17 9.64
CA SER A 27 -12.86 -8.59 8.61
C SER A 27 -14.19 -8.07 9.18
N ASP A 28 -14.63 -8.64 10.30
CA ASP A 28 -15.94 -8.38 10.91
C ASP A 28 -15.90 -7.24 11.92
N MET A 29 -14.74 -6.58 12.10
CA MET A 29 -14.60 -5.43 12.99
C MET A 29 -15.08 -4.14 12.28
N PRO A 30 -16.26 -3.58 12.64
CA PRO A 30 -16.89 -2.50 11.86
C PRO A 30 -16.19 -1.14 12.02
N TYR A 31 -15.44 -0.96 13.10
CA TYR A 31 -14.79 0.31 13.45
C TYR A 31 -13.28 0.31 13.21
N ILE A 32 -12.74 -0.75 12.61
CA ILE A 32 -11.31 -0.84 12.40
C ILE A 32 -10.82 0.17 11.36
N TYR A 33 -9.83 0.95 11.74
CA TYR A 33 -9.16 2.03 11.02
C TYR A 33 -7.74 1.64 10.60
N TYR A 34 -6.99 0.94 11.46
CA TYR A 34 -5.64 0.47 11.20
C TYR A 34 -5.49 -1.01 11.56
N VAL A 35 -4.90 -1.78 10.65
CA VAL A 35 -4.51 -3.18 10.89
C VAL A 35 -3.02 -3.33 10.63
N ASN A 36 -2.28 -3.76 11.66
CA ASN A 36 -0.86 -4.10 11.57
C ASN A 36 -0.65 -5.58 11.90
N LEU A 37 -0.39 -6.38 10.87
CA LEU A 37 -0.05 -7.81 11.00
C LEU A 37 1.42 -8.08 10.65
N SER A 38 2.23 -7.03 10.56
CA SER A 38 3.61 -7.14 10.07
C SER A 38 4.51 -8.00 10.95
N ASN A 39 5.58 -8.56 10.39
CA ASN A 39 6.57 -9.36 11.12
C ASN A 39 5.93 -10.56 11.84
N ASN A 40 5.23 -11.39 11.06
CA ASN A 40 4.63 -12.64 11.49
C ASN A 40 4.99 -13.75 10.47
N ALA A 41 4.35 -14.90 10.59
CA ALA A 41 4.48 -16.03 9.69
C ALA A 41 3.13 -16.39 9.05
N PHE A 42 2.28 -15.41 8.71
CA PHE A 42 1.04 -15.69 7.97
C PHE A 42 1.36 -16.19 6.55
N GLU A 43 0.71 -17.25 6.10
CA GLU A 43 1.09 -18.04 4.91
C GLU A 43 -0.08 -18.26 3.93
N SER A 44 -0.99 -17.29 3.80
CA SER A 44 -2.17 -17.41 2.93
C SER A 44 -2.01 -16.64 1.62
N ARG A 45 -2.99 -16.81 0.71
CA ARG A 45 -3.24 -15.77 -0.29
C ARG A 45 -3.75 -14.51 0.41
N LEU A 46 -3.47 -13.32 -0.13
CA LEU A 46 -4.12 -12.09 0.33
C LEU A 46 -5.63 -12.33 0.23
N PRO A 47 -6.37 -12.44 1.34
CA PRO A 47 -7.67 -13.07 1.27
C PRO A 47 -8.73 -12.13 0.70
N VAL A 48 -9.53 -12.69 -0.21
CA VAL A 48 -10.85 -12.21 -0.64
C VAL A 48 -11.82 -12.24 0.56
N GLY A 49 -11.62 -11.38 1.54
CA GLY A 49 -12.38 -11.47 2.79
C GLY A 49 -12.07 -10.38 3.79
N LEU A 50 -10.78 -10.05 3.97
CA LEU A 50 -10.32 -9.11 5.00
C LEU A 50 -11.00 -7.74 4.95
N PHE A 51 -11.51 -7.38 3.78
CA PHE A 51 -11.98 -6.02 3.47
C PHE A 51 -13.43 -5.99 2.99
N LYS A 52 -14.16 -7.09 3.16
CA LYS A 52 -15.59 -7.14 2.80
C LYS A 52 -16.45 -6.32 3.75
N ASN A 53 -16.09 -6.24 5.04
CA ASN A 53 -16.93 -5.62 6.07
C ASN A 53 -16.19 -4.59 6.96
N THR A 54 -14.91 -4.32 6.70
CA THR A 54 -14.12 -3.30 7.42
C THR A 54 -14.42 -1.90 6.86
N GLY A 55 -15.62 -1.40 7.13
CA GLY A 55 -16.14 -0.15 6.54
C GLY A 55 -15.31 1.11 6.85
N MET A 56 -14.39 1.07 7.82
CA MET A 56 -13.59 2.22 8.24
C MET A 56 -12.08 2.05 8.03
N LEU A 57 -11.63 0.96 7.41
CA LEU A 57 -10.19 0.68 7.29
C LEU A 57 -9.53 1.68 6.36
N VAL A 58 -8.44 2.29 6.84
CA VAL A 58 -7.67 3.30 6.12
C VAL A 58 -6.21 2.87 5.95
N LYS A 59 -5.67 2.12 6.91
CA LYS A 59 -4.26 1.71 6.93
C LYS A 59 -4.14 0.21 7.10
N LEU A 60 -3.33 -0.42 6.25
CA LEU A 60 -3.07 -1.84 6.32
C LEU A 60 -1.59 -2.13 6.14
N ASN A 61 -1.00 -2.84 7.09
CA ASN A 61 0.37 -3.30 7.03
C ASN A 61 0.45 -4.81 7.22
N LEU A 62 0.86 -5.50 6.15
CA LEU A 62 1.06 -6.94 6.05
C LEU A 62 2.53 -7.30 5.79
N SER A 63 3.45 -6.35 5.95
CA SER A 63 4.87 -6.51 5.63
C SER A 63 5.54 -7.66 6.40
N ASN A 64 6.58 -8.25 5.80
CA ASN A 64 7.39 -9.29 6.44
C ASN A 64 6.53 -10.48 6.93
N ASN A 65 5.82 -11.11 6.00
CA ASN A 65 5.05 -12.33 6.20
C ASN A 65 5.40 -13.31 5.06
N ARG A 66 4.58 -14.35 4.88
CA ARG A 66 4.73 -15.36 3.83
C ARG A 66 3.52 -15.39 2.91
N PHE A 67 2.88 -14.24 2.67
CA PHE A 67 1.73 -14.16 1.76
C PHE A 67 2.15 -14.52 0.32
N THR A 68 1.33 -15.31 -0.38
CA THR A 68 1.58 -15.81 -1.74
C THR A 68 0.39 -15.55 -2.68
N GLY A 69 0.49 -15.87 -3.97
CA GLY A 69 -0.64 -15.91 -4.89
C GLY A 69 -1.01 -14.59 -5.57
N GLY A 70 -0.19 -13.55 -5.42
CA GLY A 70 -0.38 -12.24 -6.03
C GLY A 70 -1.35 -11.33 -5.28
N ILE A 71 -1.59 -10.15 -5.87
CA ILE A 71 -2.67 -9.24 -5.47
C ILE A 71 -3.86 -9.57 -6.38
N ASP A 72 -5.03 -9.83 -5.81
CA ASP A 72 -6.23 -10.19 -6.57
C ASP A 72 -6.60 -9.13 -7.61
N GLU A 73 -7.02 -9.59 -8.80
CA GLU A 73 -7.38 -8.71 -9.92
C GLU A 73 -8.53 -7.75 -9.59
N ASP A 74 -9.43 -8.17 -8.69
CA ASP A 74 -10.60 -7.41 -8.26
C ASP A 74 -10.39 -6.60 -6.97
N ILE A 75 -9.15 -6.43 -6.50
CA ILE A 75 -8.88 -5.69 -5.24
C ILE A 75 -9.54 -4.30 -5.24
N GLY A 76 -9.58 -3.61 -6.38
CA GLY A 76 -10.26 -2.32 -6.52
C GLY A 76 -11.78 -2.33 -6.29
N GLU A 77 -12.45 -3.48 -6.43
CA GLU A 77 -13.90 -3.61 -6.22
C GLU A 77 -14.24 -3.87 -4.75
N TRP A 78 -13.26 -4.21 -3.91
CA TRP A 78 -13.54 -4.62 -2.54
C TRP A 78 -14.07 -3.44 -1.71
N PRO A 79 -15.12 -3.64 -0.87
CA PRO A 79 -15.82 -2.55 -0.19
C PRO A 79 -14.93 -1.57 0.61
N ALA A 80 -13.85 -2.05 1.23
CA ALA A 80 -12.94 -1.17 1.98
C ALA A 80 -11.89 -0.47 1.11
N MET A 81 -11.56 -1.00 -0.08
CA MET A 81 -10.43 -0.52 -0.89
C MET A 81 -10.57 0.91 -1.42
N PRO A 82 -11.79 1.43 -1.71
CA PRO A 82 -11.97 2.86 -1.99
C PRO A 82 -11.59 3.80 -0.82
N ARG A 83 -11.45 3.28 0.40
CA ARG A 83 -11.12 4.05 1.62
C ARG A 83 -9.66 3.97 2.04
N ILE A 84 -8.94 2.93 1.61
CA ILE A 84 -7.54 2.72 1.97
C ILE A 84 -6.67 3.88 1.47
N GLU A 85 -5.86 4.41 2.38
CA GLU A 85 -4.86 5.42 2.09
C GLU A 85 -3.43 4.84 2.10
N TYR A 86 -3.19 3.79 2.90
CA TYR A 86 -1.87 3.17 3.08
C TYR A 86 -1.98 1.65 2.96
N PHE A 87 -1.30 1.08 1.97
CA PHE A 87 -1.28 -0.36 1.69
C PHE A 87 0.16 -0.88 1.62
N ASP A 88 0.60 -1.55 2.67
CA ASP A 88 1.95 -2.07 2.82
C ASP A 88 1.96 -3.61 2.81
N VAL A 89 2.53 -4.21 1.76
CA VAL A 89 2.77 -5.65 1.62
C VAL A 89 4.24 -6.03 1.30
N PRO A 90 5.28 -5.21 1.58
CA PRO A 90 6.65 -5.54 1.18
C PRO A 90 7.17 -6.78 1.90
N ASN A 91 8.19 -7.42 1.32
CA ASN A 91 8.83 -8.63 1.84
C ASN A 91 7.81 -9.77 2.06
N ASN A 92 7.02 -10.07 1.03
CA ASN A 92 6.12 -11.23 0.99
C ASN A 92 6.29 -11.95 -0.36
N PRO A 93 6.36 -13.28 -0.43
CA PRO A 93 6.49 -14.02 -1.70
C PRO A 93 5.20 -14.02 -2.53
N LEU A 94 4.60 -12.85 -2.79
CA LEU A 94 3.31 -12.71 -3.47
C LEU A 94 3.38 -13.30 -4.89
N GLY A 95 4.38 -12.91 -5.68
CA GLY A 95 4.36 -13.22 -7.11
C GLY A 95 3.28 -12.42 -7.85
N GLY A 96 2.91 -12.84 -9.06
CA GLY A 96 1.81 -12.24 -9.83
C GLY A 96 2.12 -10.82 -10.33
N VAL A 97 1.09 -10.11 -10.79
CA VAL A 97 1.21 -8.75 -11.35
C VAL A 97 0.49 -7.73 -10.47
N VAL A 98 0.76 -6.44 -10.69
CA VAL A 98 0.01 -5.35 -10.07
C VAL A 98 -1.31 -5.16 -10.83
N PRO A 99 -2.48 -5.33 -10.19
CA PRO A 99 -3.75 -5.32 -10.92
C PRO A 99 -4.22 -3.89 -11.25
N GLU A 100 -4.81 -3.73 -12.43
CA GLU A 100 -5.34 -2.43 -12.90
C GLU A 100 -6.48 -1.89 -12.04
N SER A 101 -7.23 -2.77 -11.37
CA SER A 101 -8.35 -2.38 -10.50
C SER A 101 -7.91 -1.49 -9.34
N MET A 102 -6.63 -1.50 -8.94
CA MET A 102 -6.08 -0.56 -7.95
C MET A 102 -6.31 0.92 -8.33
N ARG A 103 -6.53 1.23 -9.62
CA ARG A 103 -6.98 2.56 -10.09
C ARG A 103 -8.28 3.05 -9.42
N LYS A 104 -9.11 2.13 -8.93
CA LYS A 104 -10.38 2.43 -8.23
C LYS A 104 -10.17 2.78 -6.75
N MET A 105 -8.97 2.59 -6.20
CA MET A 105 -8.60 2.98 -4.83
C MET A 105 -8.35 4.50 -4.76
N LYS A 106 -9.43 5.28 -4.81
CA LYS A 106 -9.39 6.75 -5.01
C LYS A 106 -8.76 7.56 -3.87
N ARG A 107 -8.46 6.94 -2.73
CA ARG A 107 -7.82 7.60 -1.59
C ARG A 107 -6.39 7.16 -1.36
N LEU A 108 -5.87 6.25 -2.20
CA LEU A 108 -4.57 5.64 -2.00
C LEU A 108 -3.45 6.68 -2.09
N ARG A 109 -2.74 6.88 -0.98
CA ARG A 109 -1.62 7.84 -0.86
C ARG A 109 -0.29 7.14 -0.92
N GLU A 110 -0.20 5.94 -0.35
CA GLU A 110 1.04 5.19 -0.31
C GLU A 110 0.79 3.69 -0.51
N VAL A 111 1.61 3.12 -1.40
CA VAL A 111 1.68 1.68 -1.64
C VAL A 111 3.12 1.23 -1.52
N ARG A 112 3.35 0.21 -0.68
CA ARG A 112 4.63 -0.46 -0.59
C ARG A 112 4.48 -1.95 -0.86
N MET A 113 5.18 -2.42 -1.87
CA MET A 113 5.18 -3.81 -2.32
C MET A 113 6.56 -4.23 -2.86
N ALA A 114 7.61 -3.55 -2.39
CA ALA A 114 8.99 -3.90 -2.69
C ALA A 114 9.33 -5.29 -2.15
N ARG A 115 10.23 -6.00 -2.86
CA ARG A 115 10.68 -7.35 -2.51
C ARG A 115 9.53 -8.36 -2.37
N SER A 116 8.48 -8.20 -3.18
CA SER A 116 7.31 -9.10 -3.14
C SER A 116 7.22 -10.12 -4.28
N GLY A 117 8.28 -10.25 -5.08
CA GLY A 117 8.32 -11.19 -6.20
C GLY A 117 7.36 -10.87 -7.34
N LEU A 118 6.78 -9.67 -7.36
CA LEU A 118 5.88 -9.21 -8.42
C LEU A 118 6.58 -9.24 -9.79
N THR A 119 5.81 -9.48 -10.84
CA THR A 119 6.25 -9.56 -12.23
C THR A 119 5.38 -8.65 -13.10
N GLY A 120 5.62 -8.63 -14.42
CA GLY A 120 4.82 -7.84 -15.36
C GLY A 120 5.19 -6.35 -15.41
N GLN A 121 4.24 -5.51 -15.81
CA GLN A 121 4.41 -4.06 -15.88
C GLN A 121 3.55 -3.40 -14.80
N ILE A 122 4.03 -2.28 -14.25
CA ILE A 122 3.20 -1.42 -13.42
C ILE A 122 2.21 -0.71 -14.38
N PRO A 123 0.91 -0.66 -14.05
CA PRO A 123 -0.06 0.06 -14.88
C PRO A 123 0.42 1.48 -15.16
N GLU A 124 0.44 1.89 -16.44
CA GLU A 124 0.98 3.18 -16.83
C GLU A 124 0.29 4.30 -16.05
N ASP A 125 -1.02 4.26 -15.86
CA ASP A 125 -1.70 5.33 -15.15
C ASP A 125 -1.54 5.31 -13.62
N CYS A 126 -0.64 4.49 -13.04
CA CYS A 126 -0.51 4.34 -11.58
C CYS A 126 -0.25 5.66 -10.85
N TRP A 127 0.39 6.62 -11.51
CA TRP A 127 0.62 7.98 -10.99
C TRP A 127 -0.66 8.83 -10.89
N THR A 128 -1.77 8.40 -11.49
CA THR A 128 -3.09 9.06 -11.44
C THR A 128 -4.00 8.49 -10.35
N TRP A 129 -3.59 7.41 -9.69
CA TRP A 129 -4.39 6.78 -8.65
C TRP A 129 -4.51 7.73 -7.46
N GLY A 130 -5.71 8.26 -7.21
CA GLY A 130 -6.16 8.72 -5.89
C GLY A 130 -5.26 9.65 -5.06
N GLY A 131 -4.39 10.47 -5.65
CA GLY A 131 -3.43 11.28 -4.89
C GLY A 131 -2.21 10.50 -4.38
N LEU A 132 -1.83 9.42 -5.07
CA LEU A 132 -0.68 8.59 -4.77
C LEU A 132 0.60 9.44 -4.69
N LEU A 133 1.21 9.46 -3.51
CA LEU A 133 2.43 10.21 -3.21
C LEU A 133 3.66 9.30 -3.31
N CYS A 134 3.49 8.02 -3.02
CA CYS A 134 4.59 7.08 -2.89
C CYS A 134 4.17 5.69 -3.37
N LEU A 135 4.92 5.14 -4.32
CA LEU A 135 4.80 3.77 -4.80
C LEU A 135 6.18 3.12 -4.77
N THR A 136 6.36 2.15 -3.89
CA THR A 136 7.60 1.36 -3.85
C THR A 136 7.30 -0.05 -4.32
N CYS A 137 7.85 -0.45 -5.47
CA CYS A 137 7.66 -1.78 -6.05
C CYS A 137 9.00 -2.35 -6.51
N GLN A 138 9.11 -3.68 -6.57
CA GLN A 138 10.19 -4.36 -7.26
C GLN A 138 9.58 -5.44 -8.14
N ILE A 139 9.89 -5.39 -9.43
CA ILE A 139 9.46 -6.38 -10.41
C ILE A 139 10.68 -7.25 -10.76
N THR A 140 10.52 -8.55 -10.96
CA THR A 140 11.65 -9.44 -11.30
C THR A 140 12.51 -8.87 -12.42
N GLY A 141 13.77 -8.54 -12.10
CA GLY A 141 14.76 -7.94 -13.01
C GLY A 141 14.94 -6.41 -12.89
N TYR A 142 14.00 -5.68 -12.28
CA TYR A 142 14.04 -4.22 -12.18
C TYR A 142 13.45 -3.70 -10.85
N LEU A 143 14.25 -2.94 -10.09
CA LEU A 143 13.73 -2.12 -8.99
C LEU A 143 12.98 -0.93 -9.59
N VAL A 144 11.72 -0.73 -9.23
CA VAL A 144 10.92 0.40 -9.69
C VAL A 144 10.47 1.22 -8.48
N GLN A 145 11.23 2.27 -8.18
CA GLN A 145 10.92 3.19 -7.09
C GLN A 145 10.31 4.47 -7.65
N TYR A 146 9.02 4.69 -7.42
CA TYR A 146 8.34 5.94 -7.74
C TYR A 146 8.03 6.70 -6.44
N ARG A 147 8.70 7.83 -6.24
CA ARG A 147 8.43 8.70 -5.09
C ARG A 147 8.09 10.10 -5.60
N ILE A 148 6.85 10.53 -5.43
CA ILE A 148 6.50 11.95 -5.56
C ILE A 148 6.84 12.60 -4.22
N THR A 149 8.05 13.16 -4.11
CA THR A 149 8.37 14.05 -3.00
C THR A 149 7.54 15.33 -3.15
N MET A 150 6.50 15.51 -2.33
CA MET A 150 5.93 16.84 -2.13
C MET A 150 7.06 17.77 -1.68
N PRO A 151 7.19 18.98 -2.24
CA PRO A 151 8.13 19.95 -1.71
C PRO A 151 7.74 20.23 -0.26
N VAL A 152 8.71 20.09 0.65
CA VAL A 152 8.53 20.48 2.06
C VAL A 152 8.10 21.95 2.06
N LEU A 153 6.87 22.23 2.47
CA LEU A 153 6.42 23.60 2.75
C LEU A 153 7.21 24.10 3.96
N ARG A 154 8.39 24.68 3.72
CA ARG A 154 9.04 25.52 4.72
C ARG A 154 8.16 26.76 4.90
N PRO A 155 7.82 27.17 6.14
CA PRO A 155 7.15 28.45 6.36
C PRO A 155 8.05 29.55 5.78
N ARG A 156 7.54 30.32 4.81
CA ARG A 156 8.32 31.40 4.18
C ARG A 156 8.44 32.58 5.14
N GLY A 157 9.68 33.02 5.34
CA GLY A 157 9.97 34.42 5.64
C GLY A 157 9.47 35.30 4.49
N SER A 158 8.95 36.46 4.87
CA SER A 158 8.30 37.50 4.07
C SER A 158 9.00 37.88 2.76
N GLY A 159 8.24 37.93 1.66
CA GLY A 159 8.58 38.75 0.48
C GLY A 159 8.25 38.12 -0.88
N GLY A 160 7.40 38.80 -1.65
CA GLY A 160 7.46 38.79 -3.13
C GLY A 160 6.60 37.78 -3.87
N ILE A 161 5.55 38.31 -4.51
CA ILE A 161 4.90 37.99 -5.80
C ILE A 161 4.89 36.51 -6.26
N ARG A 162 3.66 36.02 -6.46
CA ARG A 162 3.33 34.65 -6.86
C ARG A 162 3.58 34.42 -8.35
N ASP A 163 4.69 33.77 -8.68
CA ASP A 163 4.80 32.98 -9.89
C ASP A 163 4.75 31.49 -9.52
N PHE A 164 3.64 30.83 -9.87
CA PHE A 164 3.56 29.38 -9.92
C PHE A 164 4.33 28.92 -11.16
N VAL A 165 5.65 28.80 -11.05
CA VAL A 165 6.45 28.07 -12.05
C VAL A 165 6.33 26.58 -11.71
N GLY A 166 5.32 25.95 -12.33
CA GLY A 166 5.30 24.52 -12.52
C GLY A 166 6.66 24.11 -13.09
N SER A 167 7.42 23.37 -12.30
CA SER A 167 8.75 22.92 -12.68
C SER A 167 8.78 21.40 -12.62
N HIS A 168 8.60 20.84 -13.82
CA HIS A 168 9.17 19.58 -14.28
C HIS A 168 8.41 18.29 -13.93
N CYS A 169 7.14 18.27 -14.34
CA CYS A 169 6.48 17.06 -14.83
C CYS A 169 6.75 16.87 -16.34
N HIS A 170 8.03 16.88 -16.75
CA HIS A 170 8.44 16.53 -18.11
C HIS A 170 9.42 15.36 -18.02
N ARG A 171 8.95 14.20 -18.47
CA ARG A 171 9.58 12.88 -18.35
C ARG A 171 9.63 12.34 -16.92
N ALA A 172 8.48 11.88 -16.44
CA ALA A 172 8.46 10.60 -15.74
C ALA A 172 8.85 9.50 -16.76
N SER A 173 10.10 9.55 -17.26
CA SER A 173 10.74 8.31 -17.65
C SER A 173 10.70 7.46 -16.39
N CYS A 174 10.26 6.20 -16.51
CA CYS A 174 10.74 5.17 -15.63
C CYS A 174 12.24 5.45 -15.40
N MET A 175 12.63 5.95 -14.22
CA MET A 175 14.03 5.94 -13.84
C MET A 175 14.31 4.47 -13.57
N VAL A 176 14.66 3.78 -14.65
CA VAL A 176 15.36 2.51 -14.62
C VAL A 176 16.70 2.83 -14.00
N ASP A 177 16.78 2.77 -12.68
CA ASP A 177 18.04 2.93 -11.99
C ASP A 177 18.82 1.62 -12.19
N PHE A 178 19.71 1.63 -13.19
CA PHE A 178 20.69 0.58 -13.41
C PHE A 178 21.82 0.79 -12.41
N SER A 179 21.77 0.11 -11.27
CA SER A 179 22.95 -0.11 -10.45
C SER A 179 23.04 -1.59 -10.09
N LEU A 180 24.10 -2.22 -10.62
CA LEU A 180 24.54 -3.60 -10.40
C LEU A 180 24.90 -3.86 -8.93
#